data_AF-A0AAJ0D4N9-F1
#
_entry.id   AF-A0AAJ0D4N9-F1
#
_cell.length_a   1.000
_cell.length_b   1.000
_cell.length_c   1.000
_cell.angle_alpha   90.00
_cell.angle_beta   90.00
_cell.angle_gamma   90.00
#
_symmetry.space_group_name_H-M   'P 1'
#
loop_
_entity.id
_entity.type
_entity.pdbx_description
1 polymer ?
#
loop_
_entity_poly.entity_id
_entity_poly.type
_entity_poly.pdbx_seq_one_letter_code
_entity_poly.pdbx_strand_id
1 'polypeptide(L)'
;MEDTNHSMVHYAAQGAIGEGFSEEDLADASKFIEDAEIADVWKRHPEKVVPFEMLEKVDWATKVSAWVDNWVAREQNIERASTHVGRAPERGGPALVRSFCMFRLKAFTTATWLPVSEGLGRDADKRQTVVFVALIDLDTTNGFFMSLKKGQDVCVDSRAIVYFPPTGGGSGLFFCLNL
;
A
#
# COMPACT_ATOMS: atom_id res chain seq x y z
N MET A 1 -13.44 -23.41 -24.76
CA MET A 1 -13.45 -22.38 -23.71
C MET A 1 -11.99 -22.08 -23.44
N GLU A 2 -11.46 -21.15 -24.21
CA GLU A 2 -10.03 -20.85 -24.26
C GLU A 2 -9.66 -19.89 -23.14
N ASP A 3 -8.50 -20.18 -22.54
CA ASP A 3 -7.77 -19.37 -21.58
C ASP A 3 -7.50 -17.96 -22.12
N THR A 4 -8.36 -17.01 -21.78
CA THR A 4 -8.08 -15.59 -21.97
C THR A 4 -8.27 -14.87 -20.63
N ASN A 5 -7.20 -14.80 -19.81
CA ASN A 5 -6.94 -13.67 -18.89
C ASN A 5 -5.70 -13.87 -17.99
N HIS A 6 -4.55 -14.27 -18.52
CA HIS A 6 -3.29 -14.29 -17.74
C HIS A 6 -2.21 -13.34 -18.25
N SER A 7 -2.54 -12.37 -19.13
CA SER A 7 -1.53 -11.47 -19.72
C SER A 7 -1.82 -9.96 -19.58
N MET A 8 -2.66 -9.53 -18.63
CA MET A 8 -2.87 -8.10 -18.31
C MET A 8 -2.24 -7.69 -16.97
N VAL A 9 -1.01 -8.14 -16.69
CA VAL A 9 -0.21 -7.63 -15.56
C VAL A 9 1.15 -7.22 -16.11
N HIS A 10 1.21 -6.09 -16.82
CA HIS A 10 2.49 -5.49 -17.18
C HIS A 10 3.08 -4.76 -15.95
N TYR A 11 3.97 -5.48 -15.25
CA TYR A 11 5.18 -4.99 -14.55
C TYR A 11 5.04 -3.75 -13.63
N ALA A 12 4.26 -3.84 -12.56
CA ALA A 12 4.32 -2.83 -11.50
C ALA A 12 5.10 -3.31 -10.26
N ALA A 13 4.95 -4.58 -9.88
CA ALA A 13 5.60 -5.18 -8.72
C ALA A 13 6.01 -6.63 -9.03
N GLN A 14 7.27 -6.97 -8.78
CA GLN A 14 7.80 -8.33 -9.05
C GLN A 14 7.60 -9.32 -7.89
N GLY A 15 7.03 -8.88 -6.77
CA GLY A 15 6.93 -9.66 -5.54
C GLY A 15 7.15 -8.82 -4.30
N ALA A 16 7.02 -9.45 -3.13
CA ALA A 16 7.48 -8.86 -1.89
C ALA A 16 8.96 -8.49 -2.00
N ILE A 17 9.36 -7.35 -1.44
CA ILE A 17 10.76 -6.91 -1.43
C ILE A 17 11.44 -7.18 -0.08
N GLY A 18 10.70 -7.66 0.91
CA GLY A 18 11.22 -8.06 2.22
C GLY A 18 10.18 -7.90 3.33
N GLU A 19 10.68 -7.88 4.56
CA GLU A 19 9.93 -7.65 5.79
C GLU A 19 10.56 -6.46 6.51
N GLY A 20 10.00 -5.27 6.32
CA GLY A 20 10.63 -4.03 6.77
C GLY A 20 10.28 -3.60 8.19
N PHE A 21 9.33 -4.27 8.84
CA PHE A 21 8.83 -3.96 10.19
C PHE A 21 9.46 -4.89 11.23
N SER A 22 9.53 -4.47 12.51
CA SER A 22 9.81 -5.42 13.59
C SER A 22 8.53 -6.22 13.91
N GLU A 23 8.67 -7.38 14.57
CA GLU A 23 7.50 -8.12 15.06
C GLU A 23 6.65 -7.27 16.03
N GLU A 24 7.29 -6.42 16.82
CA GLU A 24 6.62 -5.50 17.75
C GLU A 24 5.82 -4.43 17.01
N ASP A 25 6.43 -3.73 16.05
CA ASP A 25 5.74 -2.71 15.24
C ASP A 25 4.57 -3.33 14.47
N LEU A 26 4.77 -4.54 13.93
CA LEU A 26 3.76 -5.27 13.18
C LEU A 26 2.60 -5.68 14.08
N ALA A 27 2.87 -6.14 15.31
CA ALA A 27 1.85 -6.50 16.29
C ALA A 27 1.06 -5.26 16.76
N ASP A 28 1.74 -4.15 17.07
CA ASP A 28 1.09 -2.88 17.45
C ASP A 28 0.21 -2.36 16.31
N ALA A 29 0.72 -2.33 15.08
CA ALA A 29 -0.03 -1.89 13.90
C ALA A 29 -1.25 -2.78 13.60
N SER A 30 -1.07 -4.11 13.68
CA SER A 30 -2.17 -5.08 13.49
C SER A 30 -3.27 -4.89 14.52
N LYS A 31 -2.92 -4.69 15.79
CA LYS A 31 -3.91 -4.45 16.85
C LYS A 31 -4.57 -3.08 16.70
N PHE A 32 -3.82 -2.07 16.28
CA PHE A 32 -4.34 -0.71 16.15
C PHE A 32 -5.41 -0.61 15.05
N ILE A 33 -5.20 -1.29 13.92
CA ILE A 33 -6.09 -1.26 12.76
C ILE A 33 -7.42 -2.01 12.98
N GLU A 34 -7.47 -2.96 13.91
CA GLU A 34 -8.68 -3.76 14.21
C GLU A 34 -9.90 -2.90 14.60
N ASP A 35 -9.69 -1.83 15.37
CA ASP A 35 -10.76 -0.87 15.73
C ASP A 35 -10.64 0.47 14.98
N ALA A 36 -9.87 0.53 13.88
CA ALA A 36 -9.83 1.72 13.06
C ALA A 36 -11.09 1.81 12.18
N GLU A 37 -11.66 3.00 12.07
CA GLU A 37 -12.85 3.22 11.25
C GLU A 37 -12.49 3.73 9.87
N ILE A 38 -13.39 3.54 8.90
CA ILE A 38 -13.27 4.21 7.61
C ILE A 38 -13.28 5.73 7.82
N ALA A 39 -12.32 6.43 7.22
CA ALA A 39 -12.21 7.88 7.31
C ALA A 39 -13.49 8.57 6.84
N ASP A 40 -13.81 9.70 7.47
CA ASP A 40 -15.05 10.44 7.25
C ASP A 40 -15.26 10.86 5.79
N VAL A 41 -14.17 11.16 5.08
CA VAL A 41 -14.21 11.52 3.66
C VAL A 41 -14.80 10.40 2.78
N TRP A 42 -14.52 9.14 3.11
CA TRP A 42 -15.03 7.99 2.35
C TRP A 42 -16.47 7.67 2.72
N LYS A 43 -16.82 7.82 4.00
CA LYS A 43 -18.21 7.69 4.48
C LYS A 43 -19.16 8.69 3.79
N ARG A 44 -18.68 9.90 3.49
CA ARG A 44 -19.44 10.95 2.78
C ARG A 44 -19.51 10.77 1.27
N HIS A 45 -18.67 9.90 0.71
CA HIS A 45 -18.56 9.64 -0.73
C HIS A 45 -18.59 8.14 -1.04
N PRO A 46 -19.63 7.40 -0.60
CA PRO A 46 -19.70 5.94 -0.77
C PRO A 46 -19.72 5.51 -2.26
N GLU A 47 -20.20 6.40 -3.13
CA GLU A 47 -20.27 6.22 -4.59
C GLU A 47 -18.89 6.19 -5.27
N LYS A 48 -17.84 6.68 -4.61
CA LYS A 48 -16.49 6.67 -5.18
C LYS A 48 -15.97 5.24 -5.27
N VAL A 49 -15.62 4.87 -6.50
CA VAL A 49 -14.99 3.60 -6.84
C VAL A 49 -13.49 3.75 -6.63
N VAL A 50 -13.01 3.36 -5.45
CA VAL A 50 -11.59 3.37 -5.08
C VAL A 50 -11.14 1.99 -4.61
N PRO A 51 -9.90 1.57 -4.89
CA PRO A 51 -9.36 0.25 -4.49
C PRO A 51 -9.24 0.07 -2.99
N PHE A 52 -9.03 1.15 -2.26
CA PHE A 52 -8.92 1.13 -0.82
C PHE A 52 -9.46 2.41 -0.21
N GLU A 53 -9.87 2.28 1.05
CA GLU A 53 -10.34 3.36 1.89
C GLU A 53 -9.31 3.58 2.99
N MET A 54 -9.05 4.85 3.30
CA MET A 54 -8.21 5.22 4.43
C MET A 54 -8.93 4.92 5.72
N LEU A 55 -8.20 4.41 6.71
CA LEU A 55 -8.70 4.17 8.05
C LEU A 55 -8.19 5.26 9.00
N GLU A 56 -9.06 5.70 9.91
CA GLU A 56 -8.79 6.70 10.93
C GLU A 56 -9.15 6.14 12.32
N LYS A 57 -8.35 6.55 13.30
CA LYS A 57 -8.55 6.29 14.73
C LYS A 57 -7.95 7.48 15.48
N VAL A 58 -8.35 7.69 16.73
CA VAL A 58 -7.66 8.69 17.59
C VAL A 58 -6.15 8.40 17.57
N ASP A 59 -5.35 9.44 17.38
CA ASP A 59 -3.89 9.40 17.28
C ASP A 59 -3.31 8.60 16.10
N TRP A 60 -4.11 8.30 15.07
CA TRP A 60 -3.63 7.51 13.93
C TRP A 60 -2.40 8.12 13.26
N ALA A 61 -2.38 9.44 13.06
CA ALA A 61 -1.28 10.11 12.36
C ALA A 61 0.04 9.96 13.12
N THR A 62 0.01 10.10 14.46
CA THR A 62 1.17 9.93 15.32
C THR A 62 1.69 8.49 15.28
N LYS A 63 0.78 7.51 15.39
CA LYS A 63 1.14 6.09 15.39
C LYS A 63 1.71 5.63 14.04
N VAL A 64 1.02 5.97 12.96
CA VAL A 64 1.45 5.59 11.60
C VAL A 64 2.75 6.29 11.23
N SER A 65 2.93 7.57 11.59
CA SER A 65 4.21 8.27 11.37
C SER A 65 5.35 7.55 12.07
N ALA A 66 5.21 7.18 13.35
CA ALA A 66 6.27 6.50 14.09
C ALA A 66 6.68 5.17 13.44
N TRP A 67 5.71 4.37 12.98
CA TRP A 67 5.99 3.13 12.25
C TRP A 67 6.69 3.34 10.92
N VAL A 68 6.24 4.33 10.14
CA VAL A 68 6.86 4.66 8.85
C VAL A 68 8.26 5.23 9.06
N ASP A 69 8.47 6.06 10.08
CA ASP A 69 9.77 6.58 10.49
C ASP A 69 10.73 5.45 10.87
N ASN A 70 10.26 4.47 11.64
CA ASN A 70 11.02 3.26 11.97
C ASN A 70 11.38 2.44 10.72
N TRP A 71 10.47 2.37 9.73
CA TRP A 71 10.74 1.68 8.47
C TRP A 71 11.82 2.40 7.64
N VAL A 72 11.75 3.73 7.50
CA VAL A 72 12.71 4.50 6.70
C VAL A 72 14.06 4.72 7.40
N ALA A 73 14.11 4.58 8.73
CA ALA A 73 15.35 4.62 9.49
C ALA A 73 16.26 3.40 9.25
N ARG A 74 15.71 2.29 8.73
CA ARG A 74 16.47 1.09 8.39
C ARG A 74 17.04 1.21 6.98
N GLU A 75 18.35 1.42 6.86
CA GLU A 75 19.03 1.58 5.56
C GLU A 75 18.75 0.42 4.60
N GLN A 76 18.64 -0.81 5.10
CA GLN A 76 18.34 -1.98 4.27
C GLN A 76 16.96 -1.89 3.59
N ASN A 77 15.97 -1.25 4.24
CA ASN A 77 14.65 -1.06 3.64
C ASN A 77 14.73 -0.09 2.46
N ILE A 78 15.46 1.01 2.63
CA ILE A 78 15.69 2.01 1.57
C ILE A 78 16.47 1.40 0.41
N GLU A 79 17.51 0.60 0.68
CA GLU A 79 18.31 -0.07 -0.34
C GLU A 79 17.46 -1.06 -1.16
N ARG A 80 16.64 -1.90 -0.51
CA ARG A 80 15.74 -2.84 -1.20
C ARG A 80 14.71 -2.10 -2.05
N ALA A 81 14.08 -1.06 -1.53
CA ALA A 81 13.12 -0.26 -2.27
C ALA A 81 13.76 0.44 -3.49
N SER A 82 14.91 1.10 -3.27
CA SER A 82 15.68 1.79 -4.31
C SER A 82 16.10 0.86 -5.43
N THR A 83 16.58 -0.33 -5.07
CA THR A 83 16.94 -1.38 -6.03
C THR A 83 15.72 -1.89 -6.79
N HIS A 84 14.60 -2.13 -6.10
CA HIS A 84 13.37 -2.65 -6.72
C HIS A 84 12.79 -1.68 -7.75
N VAL A 85 12.78 -0.38 -7.46
CA VAL A 85 12.24 0.64 -8.37
C VAL A 85 13.29 1.28 -9.29
N GLY A 86 14.56 0.91 -9.14
CA GLY A 86 15.68 1.42 -9.93
C GLY A 86 15.95 2.92 -9.77
N ARG A 87 15.74 3.47 -8.58
CA ARG A 87 15.86 4.92 -8.29
C ARG A 87 16.56 5.16 -6.96
N ALA A 88 17.30 6.26 -6.84
CA ALA A 88 18.11 6.58 -5.67
C ALA A 88 17.44 7.66 -4.81
N PRO A 89 17.44 7.53 -3.48
CA PRO A 89 16.73 8.44 -2.60
C PRO A 89 17.14 9.90 -2.80
N GLU A 90 16.16 10.81 -2.91
CA GLU A 90 16.44 12.26 -2.99
C GLU A 90 16.98 12.83 -1.66
N ARG A 91 16.63 12.19 -0.54
CA ARG A 91 16.93 12.60 0.85
C ARG A 91 17.08 11.36 1.75
N GLY A 92 17.50 11.54 3.00
CA GLY A 92 17.55 10.45 3.99
C GLY A 92 16.43 10.52 5.03
N GLY A 93 16.10 9.37 5.63
CA GLY A 93 15.23 9.27 6.80
C GLY A 93 13.79 9.76 6.59
N PRO A 94 13.12 10.30 7.63
CA PRO A 94 11.73 10.76 7.56
C PRO A 94 11.43 11.76 6.44
N ALA A 95 12.43 12.53 5.99
CA ALA A 95 12.27 13.49 4.90
C ALA A 95 11.97 12.84 3.53
N LEU A 96 12.13 11.52 3.41
CA LEU A 96 11.72 10.74 2.25
C LEU A 96 10.20 10.58 2.14
N VAL A 97 9.49 10.60 3.27
CA VAL A 97 8.09 10.25 3.36
C VAL A 97 7.23 11.42 2.87
N ARG A 98 6.35 11.17 1.90
CA ARG A 98 5.45 12.15 1.31
C ARG A 98 4.03 12.10 1.86
N SER A 99 3.55 10.90 2.08
CA SER A 99 2.22 10.62 2.60
C SER A 99 2.21 9.24 3.19
N PHE A 100 1.35 9.02 4.17
CA PHE A 100 1.14 7.72 4.77
C PHE A 100 -0.32 7.60 5.23
N CYS A 101 -0.83 6.37 5.27
CA CYS A 101 -2.11 6.05 5.87
C CYS A 101 -2.17 4.56 6.23
N MET A 102 -3.16 4.20 7.03
CA MET A 102 -3.69 2.83 7.07
C MET A 102 -4.76 2.69 6.01
N PHE A 103 -4.85 1.51 5.41
CA PHE A 103 -5.86 1.24 4.39
C PHE A 103 -6.63 -0.04 4.67
N ARG A 104 -7.85 -0.08 4.13
CA ARG A 104 -8.62 -1.30 3.91
C ARG A 104 -9.02 -1.40 2.45
N LEU A 105 -8.90 -2.57 1.86
CA LEU A 105 -9.31 -2.86 0.49
C LEU A 105 -10.82 -2.93 0.40
N LYS A 106 -11.37 -2.16 -0.53
CA LYS A 106 -12.82 -2.01 -0.72
C LYS A 106 -13.30 -3.06 -1.70
N ALA A 107 -14.33 -3.82 -1.31
CA ALA A 107 -15.00 -4.72 -2.24
C ALA A 107 -15.84 -3.91 -3.24
N PHE A 108 -15.89 -4.37 -4.47
CA PHE A 108 -16.61 -3.74 -5.56
C PHE A 108 -17.83 -4.56 -5.95
N THR A 109 -18.87 -3.89 -6.42
CA THR A 109 -20.06 -4.56 -6.97
C THR A 109 -19.83 -5.07 -8.40
N THR A 110 -18.82 -4.54 -9.09
CA THR A 110 -18.43 -4.96 -10.43
C THR A 110 -17.63 -6.26 -10.39
N ALA A 111 -17.84 -7.16 -11.34
CA ALA A 111 -17.08 -8.42 -11.44
C ALA A 111 -15.68 -8.26 -12.07
N THR A 112 -15.27 -7.03 -12.39
CA THR A 112 -14.04 -6.73 -13.12
C THR A 112 -12.96 -6.16 -12.21
N TRP A 113 -11.71 -6.44 -12.56
CA TRP A 113 -10.56 -5.79 -11.95
C TRP A 113 -10.54 -4.30 -12.31
N LEU A 114 -10.19 -3.45 -11.34
CA LEU A 114 -10.24 -2.01 -11.51
C LEU A 114 -8.83 -1.41 -11.56
N PRO A 115 -8.47 -0.67 -12.63
CA PRO A 115 -7.22 0.06 -12.67
C PRO A 115 -7.26 1.25 -11.72
N VAL A 116 -6.13 1.57 -11.12
CA VAL A 116 -5.93 2.87 -10.47
C VAL A 116 -5.68 3.93 -11.54
N SER A 117 -6.70 4.74 -11.85
CA SER A 117 -6.68 5.69 -12.96
C SER A 117 -5.82 6.95 -12.72
N GLU A 118 -5.68 7.38 -11.46
CA GLU A 118 -4.95 8.61 -11.09
C GLU A 118 -3.52 8.32 -10.59
N GLY A 119 -3.07 7.06 -10.68
CA GLY A 119 -1.85 6.59 -10.04
C GLY A 119 -2.03 6.41 -8.53
N LEU A 120 -1.03 5.79 -7.89
CA LEU A 120 -1.06 5.50 -6.46
C LEU A 120 -0.39 6.60 -5.61
N GLY A 121 0.34 7.54 -6.24
CA GLY A 121 1.10 8.58 -5.53
C GLY A 121 0.26 9.76 -5.05
N ARG A 122 0.88 10.59 -4.20
CA ARG A 122 0.33 11.87 -3.75
C ARG A 122 0.59 13.01 -4.75
N ASP A 123 1.77 13.02 -5.35
CA ASP A 123 2.22 14.08 -6.25
C ASP A 123 2.09 13.60 -7.71
N ALA A 124 1.16 14.18 -8.49
CA ALA A 124 0.97 13.77 -9.89
C ALA A 124 2.16 14.16 -10.79
N ASP A 125 2.86 15.24 -10.46
CA ASP A 125 4.00 15.78 -11.20
C ASP A 125 5.31 15.04 -10.90
N LYS A 126 5.39 14.33 -9.77
CA LYS A 126 6.61 13.64 -9.32
C LYS A 126 6.43 12.13 -9.23
N ARG A 127 7.43 11.42 -9.73
CA ARG A 127 7.48 9.96 -9.58
C ARG A 127 7.78 9.65 -8.13
N GLN A 128 6.97 8.81 -7.50
CA GLN A 128 7.11 8.38 -6.11
C GLN A 128 7.22 6.86 -6.07
N THR A 129 7.74 6.33 -4.96
CA THR A 129 7.68 4.90 -4.67
C THR A 129 6.59 4.68 -3.64
N VAL A 130 5.60 3.89 -3.99
CA VAL A 130 4.49 3.50 -3.13
C VAL A 130 4.88 2.21 -2.42
N VAL A 131 4.79 2.21 -1.10
CA VAL A 131 5.06 1.05 -0.26
C VAL A 131 3.75 0.58 0.34
N PHE A 132 3.40 -0.68 0.09
CA PHE A 132 2.34 -1.37 0.84
C PHE A 132 2.99 -2.34 1.82
N VAL A 133 2.51 -2.34 3.06
CA VAL A 133 2.92 -3.30 4.10
C VAL A 133 1.69 -4.10 4.53
N ALA A 134 1.81 -5.42 4.45
CA ALA A 134 0.75 -6.35 4.78
C ALA A 134 0.62 -6.52 6.31
N LEU A 135 -0.49 -6.06 6.92
CA LEU A 135 -0.76 -6.30 8.35
C LEU A 135 -1.52 -7.62 8.59
N ILE A 136 -2.12 -8.15 7.52
CA ILE A 136 -2.65 -9.50 7.39
C ILE A 136 -2.11 -10.10 6.10
N ASP A 137 -2.29 -11.41 5.86
CA ASP A 137 -2.02 -11.98 4.53
C ASP A 137 -2.90 -11.25 3.51
N LEU A 138 -2.28 -10.71 2.45
CA LEU A 138 -2.95 -10.02 1.35
C LEU A 138 -2.88 -10.89 0.11
N ASP A 139 -3.98 -11.00 -0.63
CA ASP A 139 -4.01 -11.67 -1.92
C ASP A 139 -5.23 -11.23 -2.73
N THR A 140 -5.42 -11.87 -3.89
CA THR A 140 -6.52 -11.55 -4.79
C THR A 140 -7.90 -11.93 -4.25
N THR A 141 -7.99 -12.68 -3.14
CA THR A 141 -9.24 -13.06 -2.50
C THR A 141 -9.75 -12.01 -1.51
N ASN A 142 -8.85 -11.15 -1.01
CA ASN A 142 -9.19 -10.06 -0.09
C ASN A 142 -8.95 -8.66 -0.67
N GLY A 143 -8.82 -8.58 -1.99
CA GLY A 143 -8.84 -7.32 -2.74
C GLY A 143 -7.46 -6.82 -3.15
N PHE A 144 -6.37 -7.54 -2.85
CA PHE A 144 -5.02 -7.09 -3.18
C PHE A 144 -4.57 -7.67 -4.53
N PHE A 145 -3.71 -6.96 -5.24
CA PHE A 145 -3.35 -7.31 -6.64
C PHE A 145 -2.31 -8.44 -6.76
N MET A 146 -1.75 -8.89 -5.64
CA MET A 146 -0.74 -9.96 -5.58
C MET A 146 -0.74 -10.60 -4.19
N SER A 147 -0.02 -11.71 -4.01
CA SER A 147 0.12 -12.33 -2.68
C SER A 147 1.24 -11.68 -1.87
N LEU A 148 0.94 -11.27 -0.63
CA LEU A 148 1.89 -10.89 0.40
C LEU A 148 1.54 -11.59 1.71
N LYS A 149 2.54 -12.11 2.40
CA LYS A 149 2.38 -12.58 3.77
C LYS A 149 2.38 -11.42 4.74
N LYS A 150 1.67 -11.58 5.86
CA LYS A 150 1.73 -10.62 6.97
C LYS A 150 3.19 -10.28 7.31
N GLY A 151 3.50 -8.99 7.41
CA GLY A 151 4.84 -8.44 7.64
C GLY A 151 5.63 -8.12 6.38
N GLN A 152 5.23 -8.65 5.22
CA GLN A 152 5.90 -8.36 3.96
C GLN A 152 5.50 -7.00 3.40
N ASP A 153 6.44 -6.39 2.69
CA ASP A 153 6.23 -5.15 1.96
C ASP A 153 6.51 -5.28 0.46
N VAL A 154 5.82 -4.47 -0.33
CA VAL A 154 6.03 -4.34 -1.78
C VAL A 154 6.19 -2.88 -2.13
N CYS A 155 7.11 -2.61 -3.07
CA CYS A 155 7.30 -1.30 -3.65
C CYS A 155 6.70 -1.25 -5.06
N VAL A 156 5.94 -0.20 -5.33
CA VAL A 156 5.29 0.03 -6.62
C VAL A 156 5.64 1.42 -7.10
N ASP A 157 5.83 1.56 -8.41
CA ASP A 157 5.91 2.88 -8.99
C ASP A 157 4.59 3.64 -8.86
N SER A 158 4.60 4.88 -8.40
CA SER A 158 3.36 5.66 -8.28
C SER A 158 2.64 5.88 -9.62
N ARG A 159 3.37 5.78 -10.75
CA ARG A 159 2.85 5.90 -12.11
C ARG A 159 2.51 4.56 -12.76
N ALA A 160 2.74 3.44 -12.08
CA ALA A 160 2.36 2.14 -12.61
C ALA A 160 0.84 1.98 -12.64
N ILE A 161 0.33 1.34 -13.68
CA ILE A 161 -1.07 0.95 -13.76
C ILE A 161 -1.23 -0.35 -12.97
N VAL A 162 -1.84 -0.26 -11.79
CA VAL A 162 -2.14 -1.40 -10.93
C VAL A 162 -3.62 -1.71 -11.00
N TYR A 163 -3.94 -2.99 -11.13
CA TYR A 163 -5.33 -3.46 -11.17
C TYR A 163 -5.65 -4.17 -9.85
N PHE A 164 -6.69 -3.71 -9.17
CA PHE A 164 -7.17 -4.34 -7.94
C PHE A 164 -8.37 -5.26 -8.25
N PRO A 165 -8.44 -6.47 -7.68
CA PRO A 165 -9.56 -7.38 -7.87
C PRO A 165 -10.85 -6.87 -7.22
N PRO A 166 -12.02 -7.39 -7.62
CA PRO A 166 -13.32 -6.92 -7.13
C PRO A 166 -13.61 -7.26 -5.66
N THR A 167 -12.78 -8.08 -5.02
CA THR A 167 -12.91 -8.49 -3.61
C THR A 167 -12.37 -7.41 -2.67
N GLY A 168 -12.57 -7.57 -1.36
CA GLY A 168 -12.05 -6.64 -0.36
C GLY A 168 -11.88 -7.29 1.00
N GLY A 169 -11.52 -6.48 1.99
CA GLY A 169 -11.32 -6.93 3.37
C GLY A 169 -9.86 -7.03 3.81
N GLY A 170 -8.90 -7.05 2.88
CA GLY A 170 -7.50 -6.93 3.23
C GLY A 170 -7.18 -5.54 3.77
N SER A 171 -6.15 -5.43 4.61
CA SER A 171 -5.76 -4.18 5.25
C SER A 171 -4.24 -4.11 5.48
N GLY A 172 -3.73 -2.89 5.59
CA GLY A 172 -2.30 -2.68 5.71
C GLY A 172 -1.90 -1.24 5.97
N LEU A 173 -0.59 -1.00 5.88
CA LEU A 173 -0.02 0.34 5.82
C LEU A 173 0.33 0.70 4.39
N PHE A 174 0.13 1.96 4.06
CA PHE A 174 0.46 2.54 2.78
C PHE A 174 1.27 3.80 3.02
N PHE A 175 2.38 3.98 2.30
CA PHE A 175 3.10 5.25 2.30
C PHE A 175 3.88 5.48 1.00
N CYS A 176 4.15 6.76 0.72
CA CYS A 176 4.85 7.20 -0.49
C CYS A 176 6.23 7.76 -0.12
N LEU A 177 7.24 7.39 -0.90
CA LEU A 177 8.62 7.85 -0.77
C LEU A 177 9.06 8.64 -1.99
N ASN A 178 9.93 9.63 -1.78
CA ASN A 178 10.70 10.30 -2.82
C ASN A 178 12.03 9.55 -3.08
N LEU A 179 11.94 8.46 -3.85
CA LEU A 179 13.09 7.75 -4.43
C LEU A 179 13.27 8.10 -5.91
#